data_AF-A0AAW4KZM9-F1
#
_entry.id   AF-A0AAW4KZM9-F1
#
_cell.length_a   1.000
_cell.length_b   1.000
_cell.length_c   1.000
_cell.angle_alpha   90.00
_cell.angle_beta   90.00
_cell.angle_gamma   90.00
#
_symmetry.space_group_name_H-M   'P 1'
#
loop_
_entity.id
_entity.type
_entity.pdbx_description
1 polymer ?
#
loop_
_entity_poly.entity_id
_entity_poly.type
_entity_poly.pdbx_seq_one_letter_code
_entity_poly.pdbx_strand_id
1 'polypeptide(L)'
;TRKEPGAPTNMEQMAGKRLAITQGNPLAASLGKDFPEIHLVETSDTFRASELLAQGQVDGAVNTLVIANYFLSSLVFQDRLQISASIGTTPATF
;
A
#
# COMPACT_ATOMS: atom_id res chain seq x y z
N THR A 1 4.14 3.75 -0.13
CA THR A 1 3.59 5.10 0.14
C THR A 1 4.17 6.10 -0.84
N ARG A 2 3.82 7.40 -0.78
CA ARG A 2 4.51 8.44 -1.56
C ARG A 2 5.94 8.65 -1.02
N LYS A 3 6.84 9.08 -1.90
CA LYS A 3 8.23 9.45 -1.58
C LYS A 3 8.28 10.90 -1.11
N GLU A 4 7.79 11.14 0.10
CA GLU A 4 7.70 12.47 0.70
C GLU A 4 7.97 12.42 2.22
N PRO A 5 8.42 13.53 2.84
CA PRO A 5 8.55 13.62 4.28
C PRO A 5 7.22 13.35 4.99
N GLY A 6 7.25 12.54 6.04
CA GLY A 6 6.05 12.18 6.82
C GLY A 6 5.15 11.12 6.18
N ALA A 7 5.55 10.55 5.03
CA ALA A 7 4.89 9.37 4.50
C ALA A 7 4.99 8.19 5.49
N PRO A 8 3.91 7.40 5.68
CA PRO A 8 3.94 6.24 6.57
C PRO A 8 5.02 5.24 6.17
N THR A 9 5.79 4.75 7.14
CA THR A 9 6.87 3.77 6.94
C THR A 9 6.50 2.36 7.43
N ASN A 10 5.40 2.22 8.17
CA ASN A 10 4.88 0.93 8.64
C ASN A 10 3.34 0.95 8.72
N MET A 11 2.73 -0.16 9.14
CA MET A 11 1.28 -0.29 9.16
C MET A 11 0.64 0.46 10.35
N GLU A 12 1.35 0.58 11.47
CA GLU A 12 0.90 1.31 12.65
C GLU A 12 0.73 2.80 12.33
N GLN A 13 1.63 3.39 11.54
CA GLN A 13 1.53 4.77 11.06
C GLN A 13 0.42 5.00 10.03
N MET A 14 -0.27 3.95 9.58
CA MET A 14 -1.45 4.03 8.72
C MET A 14 -2.75 4.24 9.51
N ALA A 15 -2.73 4.21 10.84
CA ALA A 15 -3.92 4.48 11.65
C ALA A 15 -4.56 5.84 11.28
N GLY A 16 -5.86 5.84 11.01
CA GLY A 16 -6.64 6.99 10.54
C GLY A 16 -6.40 7.39 9.08
N LYS A 17 -5.49 6.71 8.36
CA LYS A 17 -5.11 7.01 6.98
C LYS A 17 -5.83 6.12 5.98
N ARG A 18 -5.78 6.53 4.71
CA ARG A 18 -6.43 5.82 3.61
C ARG A 18 -5.47 4.84 2.95
N LEU A 19 -5.83 3.55 2.90
CA LEU A 19 -5.05 2.49 2.29
C LEU A 19 -5.80 1.92 1.09
N ALA A 20 -5.28 2.12 -0.12
CA ALA A 20 -5.85 1.49 -1.31
C ALA A 20 -5.54 0.00 -1.35
N ILE A 21 -6.55 -0.81 -1.65
CA ILE A 21 -6.43 -2.26 -1.77
C ILE A 21 -7.34 -2.74 -2.90
N THR A 22 -6.88 -3.70 -3.71
CA THR A 22 -7.70 -4.21 -4.80
C THR A 22 -8.89 -5.01 -4.26
N GLN A 23 -10.06 -4.84 -4.86
CA GLN A 23 -11.24 -5.61 -4.49
C GLN A 23 -10.96 -7.12 -4.56
N GLY A 24 -11.46 -7.87 -3.58
CA GLY A 24 -11.24 -9.32 -3.48
C GLY A 24 -9.83 -9.72 -3.00
N ASN A 25 -8.98 -8.77 -2.61
CA ASN A 25 -7.69 -9.09 -1.99
C ASN A 25 -7.92 -9.77 -0.62
N PRO A 26 -7.37 -10.97 -0.38
CA PRO A 26 -7.59 -11.70 0.86
C PRO A 26 -7.08 -10.97 2.11
N LEU A 27 -6.13 -10.04 1.97
CA LEU A 27 -5.61 -9.24 3.07
C LEU A 27 -6.62 -8.21 3.61
N ALA A 28 -7.65 -7.85 2.84
CA ALA A 28 -8.62 -6.83 3.26
C ALA A 28 -9.31 -7.20 4.59
N ALA A 29 -9.70 -8.47 4.74
CA ALA A 29 -10.36 -8.96 5.95
C ALA A 29 -9.42 -8.91 7.17
N SER A 30 -8.18 -9.39 7.02
CA SER A 30 -7.20 -9.37 8.11
C SER A 30 -6.80 -7.94 8.48
N LEU A 31 -6.58 -7.06 7.50
CA LEU A 31 -6.25 -5.65 7.75
C LEU A 31 -7.39 -4.93 8.49
N GLY A 32 -8.64 -5.17 8.11
CA GLY A 32 -9.79 -4.59 8.81
C GLY A 32 -9.93 -5.06 10.26
N LYS A 33 -9.43 -6.26 10.59
CA LYS A 33 -9.43 -6.79 11.95
C LYS A 33 -8.23 -6.31 12.78
N ASP A 34 -7.04 -6.35 12.20
CA ASP A 34 -5.77 -6.10 12.89
C ASP A 34 -5.47 -4.59 12.99
N PHE A 35 -5.95 -3.80 12.02
CA PHE A 35 -5.77 -2.36 11.95
C PHE A 35 -7.10 -1.65 11.64
N PRO A 36 -8.09 -1.70 12.57
CA PRO A 36 -9.44 -1.19 12.33
C PRO A 36 -9.51 0.32 12.10
N GLU A 37 -8.46 1.07 12.50
CA GLU A 37 -8.36 2.50 12.28
C GLU A 37 -7.91 2.86 10.85
N ILE A 38 -7.47 1.88 10.05
CA ILE A 38 -7.10 2.12 8.65
C ILE A 38 -8.37 2.18 7.79
N HIS A 39 -8.51 3.26 7.02
CA HIS A 39 -9.60 3.39 6.07
C HIS A 39 -9.24 2.69 4.76
N LEU A 40 -9.73 1.46 4.58
CA LEU A 40 -9.55 0.72 3.33
C LEU A 40 -10.34 1.37 2.19
N VAL A 41 -9.66 1.62 1.07
CA VAL A 41 -10.25 2.14 -0.16
C VAL A 41 -10.13 1.06 -1.22
N GLU A 42 -11.24 0.41 -1.56
CA GLU A 42 -11.24 -0.63 -2.58
C GLU A 42 -11.04 -0.04 -3.98
N THR A 43 -10.20 -0.70 -4.79
CA THR A 43 -9.93 -0.32 -6.19
C THR A 43 -10.17 -1.49 -7.13
N SER A 44 -10.42 -1.17 -8.40
CA SER A 44 -10.59 -2.15 -9.48
C SER A 44 -9.34 -3.01 -9.71
N ASP A 45 -8.16 -2.41 -9.57
CA ASP A 45 -6.88 -3.01 -9.89
C ASP A 45 -5.70 -2.28 -9.20
N THR A 46 -4.51 -2.87 -9.32
CA THR A 46 -3.26 -2.41 -8.69
C THR A 46 -2.73 -1.11 -9.31
N PHE A 47 -2.98 -0.88 -10.60
CA PHE A 47 -2.58 0.36 -11.27
C PHE A 47 -3.41 1.52 -10.73
N ARG A 48 -4.74 1.36 -10.64
CA ARG A 48 -5.63 2.37 -10.06
C ARG A 48 -5.28 2.67 -8.60
N ALA A 49 -4.96 1.66 -7.79
CA ALA A 49 -4.47 1.87 -6.42
C ALA A 49 -3.20 2.73 -6.37
N SER A 50 -2.23 2.45 -7.24
CA SER A 50 -0.95 3.18 -7.30
C SER A 50 -1.12 4.58 -7.87
N GLU A 51 -2.04 4.77 -8.82
CA GLU A 51 -2.43 6.06 -9.35
C GLU A 51 -3.07 6.96 -8.28
N LEU A 52 -4.04 6.43 -7.51
CA LEU A 52 -4.66 7.16 -6.40
C LEU A 52 -3.61 7.61 -5.36
N LEU A 53 -2.64 6.75 -5.06
CA LEU A 53 -1.55 7.06 -4.15
C LEU A 53 -0.67 8.19 -4.69
N ALA A 54 -0.28 8.11 -5.96
CA ALA A 54 0.53 9.13 -6.62
C ALA A 54 -0.18 10.48 -6.73
N GLN A 55 -1.52 10.46 -6.81
CA GLN A 55 -2.36 11.67 -6.85
C GLN A 55 -2.68 12.25 -5.47
N GLY A 56 -2.25 11.62 -4.37
CA GLY A 56 -2.54 12.12 -3.02
C GLY A 56 -3.93 11.74 -2.48
N GLN A 57 -4.69 10.92 -3.20
CA GLN A 57 -6.06 10.54 -2.78
C GLN A 57 -6.06 9.48 -1.67
N VAL A 58 -4.98 8.71 -1.56
CA VAL A 58 -4.74 7.75 -0.48
C VAL A 58 -3.31 7.92 0.04
N ASP A 59 -3.02 7.39 1.22
CA ASP A 59 -1.73 7.50 1.90
C ASP A 59 -0.84 6.27 1.67
N GLY A 60 -1.46 5.12 1.37
CA GLY A 60 -0.78 3.87 1.04
C GLY A 60 -1.53 3.08 -0.04
N ALA A 61 -0.85 2.10 -0.64
CA ALA A 61 -1.44 1.14 -1.56
C ALA A 61 -0.82 -0.25 -1.32
N VAL A 62 -1.66 -1.28 -1.30
CA VAL A 62 -1.23 -2.69 -1.17
C VAL A 62 -0.99 -3.26 -2.55
N ASN A 63 0.23 -3.77 -2.78
CA ASN A 63 0.63 -4.46 -4.00
C ASN A 63 1.47 -5.68 -3.64
N THR A 64 1.58 -6.63 -4.57
CA THR A 64 2.63 -7.65 -4.48
C THR A 64 4.00 -7.01 -4.71
N LEU A 65 5.07 -7.58 -4.14
CA LEU A 65 6.42 -7.03 -4.30
C LEU A 65 6.86 -6.98 -5.78
N VAL A 66 6.45 -7.97 -6.59
CA VAL A 66 6.74 -8.00 -8.02
C VAL A 66 6.09 -6.82 -8.76
N ILE A 67 4.80 -6.57 -8.51
CA ILE A 67 4.08 -5.44 -9.13
C ILE A 67 4.63 -4.11 -8.62
N ALA A 68 4.92 -4.00 -7.32
CA ALA A 68 5.51 -2.81 -6.74
C ALA A 68 6.85 -2.47 -7.41
N ASN A 69 7.76 -3.43 -7.56
CA ASN A 69 9.04 -3.22 -8.23
C ASN A 69 8.88 -2.84 -9.71
N TYR A 70 7.94 -3.46 -10.42
CA TYR A 70 7.61 -3.08 -11.79
C TYR A 70 7.16 -1.62 -11.89
N PHE A 71 6.22 -1.19 -11.03
CA PHE A 71 5.76 0.21 -11.01
C PHE A 71 6.86 1.18 -10.61
N LEU A 72 7.69 0.84 -9.63
CA LEU A 72 8.82 1.69 -9.23
C LEU A 72 9.92 1.78 -10.30
N SER A 73 9.92 0.88 -11.28
CA SER A 73 10.81 0.96 -12.46
C SER A 73 10.18 1.74 -13.62
N SER A 74 8.91 2.14 -13.51
CA SER A 74 8.21 2.93 -14.51
C SER A 74 8.41 4.43 -14.28
N LEU A 75 8.60 5.19 -15.37
CA LEU A 75 8.71 6.65 -15.36
C LEU A 75 7.53 7.34 -14.66
N VAL A 76 6.35 6.71 -14.63
CA VAL A 76 5.14 7.27 -14.02
C VAL A 76 5.25 7.36 -12.49
N PHE A 77 5.94 6.40 -11.86
CA PHE A 77 5.91 6.24 -10.40
C PHE A 77 7.28 6.21 -9.73
N GLN A 78 8.38 5.96 -10.45
CA GLN A 78 9.73 5.79 -9.91
C GLN A 78 10.19 6.91 -8.97
N ASP A 79 9.82 8.16 -9.27
CA ASP A 79 10.23 9.34 -8.50
C ASP A 79 9.18 9.79 -7.46
N ARG A 80 8.02 9.13 -7.44
CA ARG A 80 6.85 9.55 -6.65
C ARG A 80 6.48 8.57 -5.56
N LEU A 81 6.73 7.28 -5.77
CA LEU A 81 6.31 6.20 -4.88
C LEU A 81 7.51 5.49 -4.30
N GLN A 82 7.29 4.78 -3.19
CA GLN A 82 8.27 3.92 -2.55
C GLN A 82 7.59 2.72 -1.87
N ILE A 83 8.32 1.62 -1.74
CA ILE A 83 7.93 0.51 -0.86
C ILE A 83 8.34 0.88 0.56
N SER A 84 7.37 0.92 1.47
CA SER A 84 7.58 1.32 2.87
C SER A 84 7.57 0.13 3.83
N ALA A 85 6.69 -0.85 3.59
CA ALA A 85 6.54 -2.03 4.44
C ALA A 85 6.11 -3.25 3.62
N SER A 86 6.42 -4.45 4.13
CA SER A 86 5.93 -5.73 3.62
C SER A 86 4.93 -6.31 4.60
N ILE A 87 3.78 -6.77 4.10
CA ILE A 87 2.71 -7.36 4.91
C ILE A 87 2.84 -8.88 4.80
N GLY A 88 3.03 -9.57 5.92
CA GLY A 88 3.02 -11.03 5.94
C GLY A 88 4.35 -11.72 5.66
N THR A 89 5.47 -11.20 6.18
CA THR A 89 6.64 -12.07 6.41
C THR A 89 6.81 -12.28 7.91
N THR A 90 6.09 -13.26 8.45
CA THR A 90 6.67 -14.04 9.54
C THR A 90 8.01 -14.55 9.01
N PRO A 91 9.16 -14.34 9.70
CA PRO A 91 10.37 -15.03 9.32
C PRO A 91 10.03 -16.52 9.21
N ALA A 92 10.45 -17.18 8.14
CA ALA A 92 10.50 -18.63 8.15
C ALA A 92 11.57 -19.01 9.19
N THR A 93 11.15 -19.19 10.45
CA THR A 93 12.01 -19.78 11.47
C THR A 93 12.14 -21.25 11.09
N PHE A 94 13.24 -21.61 10.43
CA PHE A 94 13.69 -23.00 10.31
C PHE A 94 14.39 -23.43 11.59
#